data_AF-A0A3S4FRN5-F1
#
_entry.id   AF-A0A3S4FRN5-F1
#
_cell.length_a   1.000
_cell.length_b   1.000
_cell.length_c   1.000
_cell.angle_alpha   90.00
_cell.angle_beta   90.00
_cell.angle_gamma   90.00
#
_symmetry.space_group_name_H-M   'P 1'
#
loop_
_entity.id
_entity.type
_entity.pdbx_description
1 polymer ?
#
loop_
_entity_poly.entity_id
_entity_poly.type
_entity_poly.pdbx_seq_one_letter_code
_entity_poly.pdbx_strand_id
1 'polypeptide(L)' 'MYNIDDFDMKILTLLQANGRLTNQELSELVGLSASQCSRRRISLEQAQLIRGYHARLAPRR' A
#
# COMPACT_ATOMS: atom_id res chain seq x y z
N MET A 1 12.85 -14.61 -3.55
CA MET A 1 11.41 -14.63 -3.20
C MET A 1 11.21 -13.54 -2.15
N TYR A 2 10.41 -12.51 -2.44
CA TYR A 2 10.17 -11.42 -1.48
C TYR A 2 9.38 -11.99 -0.29
N ASN A 3 9.93 -11.87 0.91
CA ASN A 3 9.26 -12.37 2.11
C ASN A 3 8.35 -11.27 2.66
N ILE A 4 7.03 -11.49 2.53
CA ILE A 4 6.01 -10.57 3.05
C ILE A 4 5.83 -10.85 4.54
N ASP A 5 5.80 -9.79 5.35
CA ASP A 5 5.40 -9.86 6.76
C ASP A 5 3.97 -9.30 6.98
N ASP A 6 3.50 -9.35 8.23
CA ASP A 6 2.15 -8.92 8.59
C ASP A 6 1.90 -7.43 8.32
N PHE A 7 2.93 -6.59 8.43
CA PHE A 7 2.81 -5.17 8.15
C PHE A 7 2.67 -4.91 6.65
N ASP A 8 3.44 -5.63 5.84
CA ASP A 8 3.32 -5.58 4.39
C ASP A 8 1.91 -6.02 3.94
N MET A 9 1.38 -7.11 4.51
CA MET A 9 0.00 -7.54 4.24
C MET A 9 -1.04 -6.48 4.61
N LYS A 10 -0.86 -5.82 5.76
CA LYS A 10 -1.75 -4.75 6.21
C LYS A 10 -1.68 -3.53 5.28
N ILE A 11 -0.48 -3.13 4.85
CA ILE A 11 -0.29 -2.05 3.86
C ILE A 11 -0.97 -2.39 2.54
N LEU A 12 -0.77 -3.61 2.02
CA LEU A 12 -1.40 -4.06 0.77
C LEU A 12 -2.93 -4.04 0.88
N THR A 13 -3.48 -4.53 1.98
CA THR A 13 -4.93 -4.54 2.24
C THR A 13 -5.51 -3.12 2.25
N LEU A 14 -4.83 -2.20 2.94
CA LEU A 14 -5.25 -0.79 3.03
C LEU A 14 -5.16 -0.08 1.68
N LEU A 15 -4.06 -0.26 0.94
CA LEU A 15 -3.87 0.36 -0.38
C LEU A 15 -4.81 -0.22 -1.44
N GLN A 16 -5.17 -1.51 -1.34
CA GLN A 16 -6.15 -2.11 -2.23
C GLN A 16 -7.55 -1.53 -1.99
N ALA A 17 -7.91 -1.24 -0.73
CA ALA A 17 -9.16 -0.59 -0.39
C ALA A 17 -9.17 0.90 -0.79
N ASN A 18 -8.07 1.61 -0.53
CA ASN A 18 -7.88 3.00 -0.90
C ASN A 18 -6.43 3.27 -1.32
N GLY A 19 -6.19 3.26 -2.64
CA GLY A 19 -4.86 3.49 -3.21
C GLY A 19 -4.33 4.92 -3.06
N ARG A 20 -5.10 5.84 -2.46
CA ARG A 20 -4.72 7.23 -2.24
C ARG A 20 -4.18 7.51 -0.84
N LEU A 21 -4.14 6.49 0.03
CA LEU A 21 -3.62 6.66 1.39
C LEU A 21 -2.17 7.15 1.34
N THR A 22 -1.92 8.23 2.06
CA THR A 22 -0.60 8.78 2.29
C THR A 22 0.21 7.90 3.24
N ASN A 23 1.52 8.07 3.26
CA ASN A 23 2.38 7.36 4.22
C ASN A 23 2.05 7.70 5.67
N GLN A 24 1.51 8.91 5.93
CA GLN A 24 1.07 9.32 7.26
C GLN A 24 -0.19 8.57 7.70
N GLU A 25 -1.20 8.48 6.83
CA GLU A 25 -2.42 7.71 7.11
C GLU A 25 -2.13 6.21 7.24
N LEU A 26 -1.25 5.66 6.38
CA LEU A 26 -0.79 4.27 6.53
C LEU A 26 -0.10 4.05 7.87
N SER A 27 0.75 4.99 8.31
CA SER A 27 1.43 4.94 9.60
C SER A 27 0.44 4.82 10.76
N GLU A 28 -0.59 5.67 10.77
CA GLU A 28 -1.64 5.67 11.79
C GLU A 28 -2.45 4.36 11.81
N LEU A 29 -2.78 3.81 10.64
CA LEU A 29 -3.59 2.59 10.53
C LEU A 29 -2.78 1.31 10.80
N VAL A 30 -1.51 1.29 10.40
CA VAL A 30 -0.65 0.10 10.46
C VAL A 30 0.05 -0.01 11.82
N GLY A 31 0.37 1.11 12.47
CA GLY A 31 1.14 1.16 13.73
C GLY A 31 2.65 1.21 13.50
N LEU A 32 3.07 1.81 12.38
CA LEU A 32 4.48 2.03 12.02
C LEU A 32 4.73 3.53 11.86
N SER A 33 5.98 3.96 11.77
CA SER A 33 6.27 5.34 11.38
C SER A 33 6.05 5.57 9.88
N ALA A 34 5.75 6.81 9.48
CA ALA A 34 5.55 7.17 8.07
C ALA A 34 6.76 6.81 7.19
N SER A 35 7.99 6.90 7.71
CA SER A 35 9.21 6.51 6.98
C SER A 35 9.36 5.00 6.82
N GLN A 36 8.87 4.19 7.77
CA GLN A 36 8.78 2.73 7.63
C GLN A 36 7.73 2.35 6.58
N CYS A 37 6.54 2.95 6.61
CA CYS A 37 5.51 2.74 5.58
C CYS A 37 6.03 3.09 4.18
N SER A 38 6.72 4.23 4.04
CA SER A 38 7.31 4.67 2.76
C SER A 38 8.29 3.62 2.20
N ARG A 39 9.25 3.16 3.02
CA ARG A 39 10.24 2.16 2.61
C ARG A 39 9.57 0.85 2.19
N ARG A 40 8.63 0.35 2.99
CA ARG A 40 7.87 -0.88 2.68
C ARG A 40 7.10 -0.75 1.38
N ARG A 41 6.39 0.35 1.17
CA ARG A 41 5.66 0.61 -0.07
C ARG A 41 6.58 0.58 -1.30
N ILE A 42 7.74 1.24 -1.23
CA ILE A 42 8.75 1.22 -2.30
C ILE A 42 9.23 -0.23 -2.54
N SER A 43 9.53 -0.98 -1.49
CA SER A 43 9.95 -2.39 -1.61
C SER A 43 8.87 -3.27 -2.25
N LEU A 44 7.60 -3.09 -1.89
CA LEU A 44 6.47 -3.81 -2.48
C LEU A 44 6.25 -3.46 -3.96
N GLU A 45 6.46 -2.20 -4.35
CA GLU A 45 6.44 -1.74 -5.75
C GLU A 45 7.62 -2.34 -6.55
N GLN A 46 8.83 -2.28 -6.00
CA GLN A 46 10.03 -2.89 -6.61
C GLN A 46 9.90 -4.40 -6.78
N ALA A 47 9.28 -5.07 -5.80
CA ALA A 47 8.98 -6.50 -5.83
C ALA A 47 7.82 -6.86 -6.78
N GLN A 48 7.22 -5.88 -7.48
CA GLN A 48 6.06 -6.06 -8.36
C GLN A 48 4.81 -6.64 -7.68
N LEU A 49 4.75 -6.55 -6.34
CA LEU A 49 3.54 -6.88 -5.55
C LEU A 49 2.51 -5.76 -5.67
N ILE A 50 2.97 -4.51 -5.69
CA ILE A 50 2.16 -3.35 -6.11
C ILE A 50 2.52 -3.06 -7.57
N ARG A 51 1.62 -3.41 -8.49
CA ARG A 51 1.81 -3.18 -9.93
C ARG A 51 1.44 -1.77 -10.40
N GLY A 52 0.67 -1.04 -9.59
CA GLY A 52 0.24 0.32 -9.89
C GLY A 52 -1.09 0.67 -9.23
N TYR A 53 -1.47 1.94 -9.34
CA TYR A 53 -2.68 2.50 -8.76
C TYR A 53 -3.65 2.88 -9.88
N HIS A 54 -4.92 2.54 -9.73
CA HIS A 54 -5.95 2.78 -10.74
C HIS A 54 -7.19 3.40 -10.11
N ALA A 55 -7.90 4.21 -10.89
CA ALA A 55 -9.22 4.71 -10.51
C ALA A 55 -10.28 3.62 -10.75
N ARG A 56 -11.21 3.45 -9.80
CA ARG A 56 -12.42 2.65 -10.01
C ARG A 56 -13.49 3.56 -10.62
N LEU A 57 -13.79 3.37 -11.89
CA LEU A 57 -14.72 4.21 -12.64
C LEU A 57 -16.14 3.64 -12.58
N ALA A 58 -17.13 4.52 -12.55
CA ALA A 58 -18.51 4.14 -12.81
C ALA A 58 -18.67 3.76 -14.29
N PRO A 59 -19.59 2.83 -14.62
CA PRO A 59 -19.94 2.57 -16.02
C PRO A 59 -20.45 3.86 -16.66
N ARG A 60 -20.05 4.09 -17.91
CA ARG A 60 -20.56 5.20 -18.71
C ARG A 60 -22.01 4.88 -19.08
N ARG A 61 -22.94 5.79 -18.77
CA ARG A 61 -24.32 5.71 -19.27
C ARG A 61 -24.35 5.90 -20.78
#